data_AF-A0A1F0UMF0-F1
#
_entry.id   AF-A0A1F0UMF0-F1
#
_cell.length_a   1.000
_cell.length_b   1.000
_cell.length_c   1.000
_cell.angle_alpha   90.00
_cell.angle_beta   90.00
_cell.angle_gamma   90.00
#
_symmetry.space_group_name_H-M   'P 1'
#
loop_
_entity.id
_entity.type
_entity.pdbx_description
1 polymer ?
#
loop_
_entity_poly.entity_id
_entity_poly.type
_entity_poly.pdbx_seq_one_letter_code
_entity_poly.pdbx_strand_id
1 'polypeptide(L)'
;MERITLENFEATYVDPIEEERIDKFVCDEMGRQIHRYIKGMSGSKDIMNKFEAQLSTLSIPEKEVAIARYIDLNRKVTSGLDFKIVLTRAMANYCDTFDYLLTLVNNRRKMVYYLNRIKSKYLRYHEVVEVDGKFGINDGDGNVLVSPKYDFLRRCYTYVDDLCLMPIIAQKDGKMGLILPDGNDTVVADFVYDDICLRDEYPYFEARQGKKKILLETK
;
A
#
# COMPACT_ATOMS: atom_id res chain seq x y z
N MET A 1 27.48 -10.91 11.69
CA MET A 1 27.84 -9.69 10.95
C MET A 1 29.37 -9.65 10.91
N GLU A 2 29.98 -9.72 9.73
CA GLU A 2 31.45 -9.68 9.60
C GLU A 2 32.00 -8.34 10.10
N ARG A 3 33.19 -8.35 10.68
CA ARG A 3 33.85 -7.13 11.18
C ARG A 3 34.28 -6.28 9.98
N ILE A 4 33.90 -5.00 9.97
CA ILE A 4 34.34 -4.06 8.94
C ILE A 4 35.85 -3.85 9.10
N THR A 5 36.59 -4.07 8.02
CA THR A 5 38.04 -3.86 7.85
C THR A 5 38.25 -2.87 6.70
N LEU A 6 39.46 -2.30 6.58
CA LEU A 6 39.79 -1.42 5.44
C LEU A 6 39.57 -2.12 4.08
N GLU A 7 39.86 -3.42 4.02
CA GLU A 7 39.77 -4.22 2.79
C GLU A 7 38.32 -4.54 2.39
N ASN A 8 37.39 -4.58 3.34
CA ASN A 8 35.97 -4.84 3.07
C ASN A 8 35.07 -3.61 3.29
N PHE A 9 35.62 -2.44 3.64
CA PHE A 9 34.88 -1.22 3.96
C PHE A 9 33.91 -0.85 2.84
N GLU A 10 34.40 -0.66 1.62
CA GLU A 10 33.59 -0.35 0.43
C GLU A 10 32.55 -1.43 0.09
N ALA A 11 32.78 -2.67 0.53
CA ALA A 11 31.90 -3.81 0.24
C ALA A 11 30.84 -4.06 1.32
N THR A 12 31.04 -3.57 2.54
CA THR A 12 30.22 -3.89 3.72
C THR A 12 29.63 -2.65 4.41
N TYR A 13 30.25 -1.48 4.24
CA TYR A 13 29.72 -0.22 4.76
C TYR A 13 28.71 0.38 3.79
N VAL A 14 27.51 0.61 4.30
CA VAL A 14 26.51 1.44 3.63
C VAL A 14 26.46 2.76 4.40
N ASP A 15 26.73 3.86 3.72
CA ASP A 15 26.64 5.19 4.31
C ASP A 15 25.17 5.46 4.72
N PRO A 16 24.87 5.68 6.01
CA PRO A 16 23.52 5.99 6.45
C PRO A 16 22.93 7.22 5.74
N ILE A 17 23.77 8.18 5.34
CA ILE A 17 23.34 9.37 4.58
C ILE A 17 22.93 8.97 3.16
N GLU A 18 23.64 8.03 2.52
CA GLU A 18 23.27 7.48 1.20
C GLU A 18 21.88 6.84 1.27
N GLU A 19 21.61 6.03 2.29
CA GLU A 19 20.28 5.46 2.50
C GLU A 19 19.21 6.53 2.69
N GLU A 20 19.42 7.46 3.62
CA GLU A 20 18.45 8.51 3.94
C GLU A 20 18.10 9.36 2.71
N ARG A 21 19.12 9.72 1.91
CA ARG A 21 18.94 10.53 0.70
C ARG A 21 18.22 9.77 -0.41
N ILE A 22 18.57 8.49 -0.61
CA ILE A 22 17.88 7.63 -1.57
C ILE A 22 16.41 7.45 -1.14
N ASP A 23 16.17 7.09 0.12
CA ASP A 23 14.84 6.87 0.67
C ASP A 23 13.95 8.11 0.53
N LYS A 24 14.48 9.29 0.89
CA LYS A 24 13.76 10.57 0.73
C LYS A 24 13.37 10.81 -0.74
N PHE A 25 14.31 10.68 -1.67
CA PHE A 25 14.02 10.92 -3.09
C PHE A 25 13.00 9.93 -3.63
N VAL A 26 13.13 8.66 -3.28
CA VAL A 26 12.21 7.61 -3.74
C VAL A 26 10.81 7.85 -3.14
N CYS A 27 10.71 8.28 -1.89
CA CYS A 27 9.44 8.65 -1.25
C CYS A 27 8.73 9.77 -2.00
N ASP A 28 9.46 10.84 -2.33
CA ASP A 28 8.92 11.95 -3.12
C ASP A 28 8.47 11.47 -4.52
N GLU A 29 9.24 10.59 -5.14
CA GLU A 29 8.95 10.06 -6.46
C GLU A 29 7.73 9.13 -6.47
N MET A 30 7.55 8.29 -5.44
CA MET A 30 6.36 7.45 -5.29
C MET A 30 5.11 8.30 -5.04
N GLY A 31 5.21 9.34 -4.21
CA GLY A 31 4.14 10.33 -4.04
C GLY A 31 3.77 10.98 -5.38
N ARG A 32 4.78 11.33 -6.19
CA ARG A 32 4.57 11.87 -7.55
C ARG A 32 3.94 10.86 -8.51
N GLN A 33 4.19 9.54 -8.35
CA GLN A 33 3.52 8.52 -9.16
C GLN A 33 2.04 8.39 -8.79
N ILE A 34 1.72 8.41 -7.50
CA ILE A 34 0.33 8.42 -7.02
C ILE A 34 -0.42 9.66 -7.55
N HIS A 35 0.19 10.85 -7.44
CA HIS A 35 -0.37 12.08 -7.99
C HIS A 35 -0.72 11.93 -9.49
N ARG A 36 0.19 11.37 -10.30
CA ARG A 36 -0.05 11.14 -11.73
C ARG A 36 -1.17 10.13 -11.97
N TYR A 37 -1.25 9.08 -11.16
CA TYR A 37 -2.29 8.06 -11.26
C TYR A 37 -3.67 8.66 -10.98
N ILE A 38 -3.84 9.40 -9.87
CA ILE A 38 -5.10 10.08 -9.51
C ILE A 38 -5.54 11.01 -10.65
N LYS A 39 -4.61 11.82 -11.17
CA LYS A 39 -4.89 12.73 -12.30
C LYS A 39 -5.28 11.98 -13.58
N GLY A 40 -4.63 10.85 -13.88
CA GLY A 40 -4.89 10.04 -15.07
C GLY A 40 -6.24 9.32 -15.03
N MET A 41 -6.74 9.00 -13.84
CA MET A 41 -8.03 8.32 -13.62
C MET A 41 -9.22 9.30 -13.55
N SER A 42 -9.03 10.57 -13.92
CA SER A 42 -10.03 11.63 -13.76
C SER A 42 -10.47 11.85 -12.31
N GLY A 43 -9.58 11.56 -11.34
CA GLY A 43 -9.84 11.84 -9.93
C GLY A 43 -10.11 13.33 -9.69
N SER A 44 -10.90 13.64 -8.67
CA SER A 44 -11.21 15.04 -8.36
C SER A 44 -9.96 15.78 -7.85
N LYS A 45 -9.83 17.05 -8.19
CA LYS A 45 -8.76 17.91 -7.66
C LYS A 45 -8.75 17.93 -6.13
N ASP A 46 -9.92 17.85 -5.51
CA ASP A 46 -10.07 17.86 -4.06
C ASP A 46 -9.51 16.60 -3.42
N ILE A 47 -9.71 15.44 -4.05
CA ILE A 47 -9.12 14.17 -3.63
C ILE A 47 -7.59 14.25 -3.64
N MET A 48 -7.02 14.74 -4.75
CA MET A 48 -5.58 14.90 -4.90
C MET A 48 -5.00 15.83 -3.82
N ASN A 49 -5.65 16.97 -3.59
CA ASN A 49 -5.23 17.93 -2.57
C ASN A 49 -5.31 17.34 -1.15
N LYS A 50 -6.33 16.54 -0.84
CA LYS A 50 -6.46 15.85 0.46
C LYS A 50 -5.33 14.88 0.68
N PHE A 51 -5.01 14.06 -0.33
CA PHE A 51 -3.90 13.11 -0.27
C PHE A 51 -2.55 13.83 -0.02
N GLU A 52 -2.28 14.91 -0.77
CA GLU A 52 -1.06 15.71 -0.59
C GLU A 52 -0.99 16.37 0.79
N ALA A 53 -2.11 16.92 1.28
CA ALA A 53 -2.18 17.52 2.60
C ALA A 53 -1.92 16.49 3.71
N GLN A 54 -2.50 15.28 3.60
CA GLN A 54 -2.27 14.19 4.55
C GLN A 54 -0.80 13.73 4.55
N LEU A 55 -0.17 13.58 3.38
CA LEU A 55 1.24 13.21 3.34
C LEU A 55 2.14 14.33 3.89
N SER A 56 1.79 15.61 3.69
CA SER A 56 2.65 16.74 4.08
C SER A 56 2.97 16.80 5.58
N THR A 57 2.11 16.24 6.44
CA THR A 57 2.27 16.24 7.90
C THR A 57 3.12 15.09 8.43
N LEU A 58 3.46 14.12 7.59
CA LEU A 58 4.15 12.88 7.97
C LEU A 58 5.67 12.97 7.78
N SER A 59 6.41 12.29 8.66
CA SER A 59 7.84 11.99 8.46
C SER A 59 8.05 11.06 7.25
N ILE A 60 9.29 10.94 6.77
CA ILE A 60 9.59 10.06 5.62
C ILE A 60 9.16 8.59 5.89
N PRO A 61 9.51 7.96 7.03
CA PRO A 61 9.06 6.59 7.29
C PRO A 61 7.53 6.45 7.32
N GLU A 62 6.83 7.42 7.89
CA GLU A 62 5.36 7.42 7.93
C GLU A 62 4.75 7.59 6.53
N LYS A 63 5.34 8.45 5.68
CA LYS A 63 4.95 8.58 4.28
C LYS A 63 5.15 7.28 3.52
N GLU A 64 6.28 6.60 3.72
CA GLU A 64 6.54 5.31 3.08
C GLU A 64 5.45 4.28 3.40
N VAL A 65 5.05 4.18 4.66
CA VAL A 65 3.95 3.30 5.10
C VAL A 65 2.62 3.70 4.46
N ALA A 66 2.28 5.00 4.46
CA ALA A 66 1.04 5.50 3.87
C ALA A 66 0.98 5.25 2.35
N ILE A 67 2.08 5.52 1.64
CA ILE A 67 2.22 5.28 0.20
C ILE A 67 2.12 3.78 -0.11
N ALA A 68 2.77 2.91 0.67
CA ALA A 68 2.70 1.47 0.48
C ALA A 68 1.25 0.95 0.61
N ARG A 69 0.50 1.44 1.61
CA ARG A 69 -0.93 1.13 1.78
C ARG A 69 -1.75 1.58 0.57
N TYR A 70 -1.50 2.79 0.07
CA TYR A 70 -2.18 3.28 -1.14
C TYR A 70 -1.88 2.39 -2.36
N ILE A 71 -0.60 2.01 -2.56
CA ILE A 71 -0.17 1.14 -3.67
C ILE A 71 -0.80 -0.25 -3.57
N ASP A 72 -0.94 -0.80 -2.37
CA ASP A 72 -1.56 -2.11 -2.18
C ASP A 72 -3.05 -2.11 -2.57
N LEU A 73 -3.78 -1.05 -2.22
CA LEU A 73 -5.17 -0.86 -2.64
C LEU A 73 -5.29 -0.51 -4.14
N ASN A 74 -4.30 0.21 -4.68
CA ASN A 74 -4.27 0.69 -6.07
C ASN A 74 -3.06 0.13 -6.83
N ARG A 75 -2.94 -1.20 -6.95
CA ARG A 75 -1.73 -1.87 -7.51
C ARG A 75 -1.34 -1.42 -8.92
N LYS A 76 -2.27 -0.81 -9.67
CA LYS A 76 -2.02 -0.23 -11.01
C LYS A 76 -1.18 1.05 -10.98
N VAL A 77 -1.03 1.72 -9.83
CA VAL A 77 -0.19 2.92 -9.66
C VAL A 77 1.25 2.68 -10.11
N THR A 78 1.78 1.48 -9.82
CA THR A 78 3.14 1.10 -10.19
C THR A 78 3.22 0.39 -11.54
N SER A 79 2.12 0.32 -12.30
CA SER A 79 2.10 -0.31 -13.62
C SER A 79 2.97 0.49 -14.60
N GLY A 80 3.92 -0.18 -15.24
CA GLY A 80 4.88 0.47 -16.15
C GLY A 80 5.98 1.29 -15.47
N LEU A 81 6.05 1.31 -14.14
CA LEU A 81 7.13 1.99 -13.40
C LEU A 81 8.39 1.12 -13.40
N ASP A 82 9.50 1.65 -13.94
CA ASP A 82 10.81 1.01 -13.81
C ASP A 82 11.54 1.50 -12.54
N PHE A 83 11.59 0.64 -11.53
CA PHE A 83 12.29 0.91 -10.28
C PHE A 83 13.80 1.13 -10.45
N LYS A 84 14.42 0.63 -11.53
CA LYS A 84 15.82 0.94 -11.84
C LYS A 84 16.00 2.40 -12.20
N ILE A 85 15.08 2.97 -12.99
CA ILE A 85 15.12 4.40 -13.33
C ILE A 85 14.89 5.26 -12.11
N VAL A 86 13.95 4.87 -11.24
CA VAL A 86 13.72 5.56 -9.96
C VAL A 86 14.99 5.54 -9.10
N LEU A 87 15.62 4.38 -8.94
CA LEU A 87 16.85 4.25 -8.17
C LEU A 87 18.00 5.06 -8.76
N THR A 88 18.23 4.98 -10.08
CA THR A 88 19.30 5.74 -10.73
C THR A 88 19.11 7.24 -10.55
N ARG A 89 17.87 7.74 -10.58
CA ARG A 89 17.59 9.16 -10.30
C ARG A 89 17.82 9.53 -8.83
N ALA A 90 17.51 8.63 -7.90
CA ALA A 90 17.81 8.81 -6.48
C ALA A 90 19.32 8.87 -6.23
N MET A 91 20.07 7.94 -6.82
CA MET A 91 21.53 7.91 -6.79
C MET A 91 22.14 9.18 -7.39
N ALA A 92 21.61 9.64 -8.53
CA ALA A 92 22.05 10.89 -9.16
C ALA A 92 21.75 12.12 -8.30
N ASN A 93 20.67 12.12 -7.52
CA ASN A 93 20.38 13.20 -6.57
C ASN A 93 21.39 13.22 -5.41
N TYR A 94 21.81 12.04 -4.93
CA TYR A 94 22.78 11.90 -3.86
C TYR A 94 24.22 12.23 -4.28
N CYS A 95 24.61 11.92 -5.52
CA CYS A 95 25.99 12.08 -5.98
C CYS A 95 26.33 13.53 -6.37
N ASP A 96 27.47 14.04 -5.88
CA ASP A 96 27.99 15.37 -6.26
C ASP A 96 28.79 15.36 -7.58
N THR A 97 29.21 14.18 -8.08
CA THR A 97 29.99 14.05 -9.31
C THR A 97 29.46 12.92 -10.19
N PHE A 98 29.65 13.09 -11.51
CA PHE A 98 29.26 12.08 -12.49
C PHE A 98 30.09 10.79 -12.36
N ASP A 99 31.38 10.89 -12.05
CA ASP A 99 32.25 9.74 -11.84
C ASP A 99 31.82 8.89 -10.62
N TYR A 100 31.39 9.56 -9.54
CA TYR A 100 30.83 8.86 -8.38
C TYR A 100 29.49 8.20 -8.71
N LEU A 101 28.62 8.88 -9.46
CA LEU A 101 27.37 8.28 -9.95
C LEU A 101 27.64 7.02 -10.79
N LEU A 102 28.61 7.06 -11.72
CA LEU A 102 28.99 5.89 -12.51
C LEU A 102 29.52 4.77 -11.62
N THR A 103 30.32 5.09 -10.61
CA THR A 103 30.80 4.10 -9.64
C THR A 103 29.64 3.43 -8.91
N LEU A 104 28.67 4.23 -8.45
CA LEU A 104 27.51 3.76 -7.68
C LEU A 104 26.56 2.89 -8.51
N VAL A 105 26.20 3.36 -9.71
CA VAL A 105 25.26 2.66 -10.62
C VAL A 105 25.86 1.37 -11.18
N ASN A 106 27.18 1.31 -11.38
CA ASN A 106 27.85 0.10 -11.83
C ASN A 106 28.19 -0.88 -10.69
N ASN A 107 28.05 -0.46 -9.42
CA ASN A 107 28.20 -1.37 -8.30
C ASN A 107 26.97 -2.31 -8.20
N ARG A 108 27.11 -3.51 -8.75
CA ARG A 108 26.04 -4.51 -8.80
C ARG A 108 25.47 -4.87 -7.42
N ARG A 109 26.31 -4.92 -6.38
CA ARG A 109 25.86 -5.26 -5.02
C ARG A 109 24.97 -4.14 -4.45
N LYS A 110 25.41 -2.89 -4.55
CA LYS A 110 24.61 -1.72 -4.13
C LYS A 110 23.32 -1.60 -4.94
N MET A 111 23.36 -1.79 -6.26
CA MET A 111 22.15 -1.79 -7.09
C MET A 111 21.13 -2.83 -6.66
N VAL A 112 21.55 -4.08 -6.39
CA VAL A 112 20.65 -5.12 -5.89
C VAL A 112 20.10 -4.78 -4.51
N TYR A 113 20.96 -4.30 -3.61
CA TYR A 113 20.58 -3.89 -2.26
C TYR A 113 19.49 -2.83 -2.28
N TYR A 114 19.74 -1.70 -2.96
CA TYR A 114 18.78 -0.59 -2.99
C TYR A 114 17.52 -0.93 -3.78
N LEU A 115 17.62 -1.69 -4.88
CA LEU A 115 16.42 -2.14 -5.61
C LEU A 115 15.50 -2.99 -4.73
N ASN A 116 16.07 -3.90 -3.95
CA ASN A 116 15.28 -4.74 -3.05
C ASN A 116 14.70 -3.90 -1.91
N ARG A 117 15.49 -3.01 -1.32
CA ARG A 117 15.05 -2.11 -0.25
C ARG A 117 13.88 -1.23 -0.67
N ILE A 118 13.98 -0.54 -1.81
CA ILE A 118 12.89 0.34 -2.25
C ILE A 118 11.64 -0.49 -2.59
N LYS A 119 11.80 -1.64 -3.24
CA LYS A 119 10.66 -2.51 -3.55
C LYS A 119 9.99 -3.02 -2.29
N SER A 120 10.75 -3.48 -1.29
CA SER A 120 10.17 -4.00 -0.04
C SER A 120 9.45 -2.92 0.77
N LYS A 121 9.84 -1.65 0.63
CA LYS A 121 9.14 -0.53 1.28
C LYS A 121 7.76 -0.26 0.69
N TYR A 122 7.64 -0.28 -0.64
CA TYR A 122 6.41 0.17 -1.33
C TYR A 122 5.52 -0.96 -1.86
N LEU A 123 6.09 -2.13 -2.17
CA LEU A 123 5.37 -3.27 -2.74
C LEU A 123 4.97 -4.26 -1.64
N ARG A 124 4.20 -3.79 -0.67
CA ARG A 124 3.75 -4.55 0.51
C ARG A 124 2.29 -4.94 0.32
N TYR A 125 2.07 -6.02 -0.41
CA TYR A 125 0.74 -6.43 -0.82
C TYR A 125 0.07 -7.31 0.23
N HIS A 126 -1.18 -7.00 0.58
CA HIS A 126 -1.98 -7.94 1.37
C HIS A 126 -2.27 -9.21 0.57
N GLU A 127 -2.48 -10.30 1.30
CA GLU A 127 -2.79 -11.62 0.77
C GLU A 127 -4.08 -12.14 1.39
N VAL A 128 -4.91 -12.78 0.55
CA VAL A 128 -6.07 -13.54 1.03
C VAL A 128 -5.58 -14.92 1.41
N VAL A 129 -5.88 -15.35 2.64
CA VAL A 129 -5.47 -16.64 3.18
C VAL A 129 -6.68 -17.53 3.40
N GLU A 130 -6.50 -18.84 3.28
CA GLU A 130 -7.52 -19.85 3.59
C GLU A 130 -6.96 -20.81 4.64
N VAL A 131 -7.67 -20.97 5.76
CA VAL A 131 -7.34 -21.88 6.85
C VAL A 131 -8.59 -22.67 7.20
N ASP A 132 -8.52 -23.99 7.13
CA ASP A 132 -9.65 -24.90 7.43
C ASP A 132 -10.95 -24.55 6.67
N GLY A 133 -10.82 -24.11 5.41
CA GLY A 133 -11.95 -23.71 4.57
C GLY A 133 -12.55 -22.35 4.91
N LYS A 134 -11.88 -21.55 5.75
CA LYS A 134 -12.28 -20.18 6.11
C LYS A 134 -11.28 -19.16 5.59
N PHE A 135 -11.78 -18.04 5.11
CA PHE A 135 -11.00 -16.98 4.49
C PHE A 135 -10.66 -15.86 5.48
N GLY A 136 -9.43 -15.38 5.39
CA GLY A 136 -8.89 -14.22 6.10
C GLY A 136 -8.01 -13.37 5.18
N ILE A 137 -7.43 -12.30 5.73
CA ILE A 137 -6.52 -11.41 5.02
C ILE A 137 -5.35 -11.06 5.93
N ASN A 138 -4.14 -11.20 5.41
CA ASN A 138 -2.93 -10.70 6.04
C ASN A 138 -2.41 -9.47 5.28
N ASP A 139 -1.83 -8.50 5.99
CA ASP A 139 -1.11 -7.40 5.34
C ASP A 139 0.19 -7.87 4.68
N GLY A 140 0.89 -6.95 4.00
CA GLY A 140 2.16 -7.26 3.33
C GLY A 140 3.32 -7.61 4.25
N ASP A 141 3.14 -7.54 5.57
CA ASP A 141 4.12 -7.98 6.57
C ASP A 141 3.73 -9.31 7.23
N GLY A 142 2.57 -9.87 6.87
CA GLY A 142 2.03 -11.08 7.46
C GLY A 142 1.22 -10.86 8.74
N ASN A 143 0.94 -9.61 9.14
CA ASN A 143 0.02 -9.36 10.24
C ASN A 143 -1.42 -9.63 9.79
N VAL A 144 -2.25 -10.16 10.69
CA VAL A 144 -3.65 -10.44 10.40
C VAL A 144 -4.44 -9.13 10.33
N LEU A 145 -5.05 -8.84 9.17
CA LEU A 145 -6.03 -7.77 8.99
C LEU A 145 -7.47 -8.27 9.19
N VAL A 146 -7.72 -9.51 8.78
CA VAL A 146 -9.01 -10.20 8.90
C VAL A 146 -8.73 -11.65 9.29
N SER A 147 -9.27 -12.10 10.42
CA SER A 147 -9.06 -13.48 10.86
C SER A 147 -9.72 -14.49 9.90
N PRO A 148 -9.13 -15.68 9.70
CA PRO A 148 -9.69 -16.71 8.83
C PRO A 148 -10.91 -17.39 9.47
N LYS A 149 -12.06 -16.70 9.48
CA LYS A 149 -13.32 -17.18 10.09
C LYS A 149 -14.55 -17.03 9.20
N TYR A 150 -14.36 -16.58 7.96
CA TYR A 150 -15.43 -16.25 7.03
C TYR A 150 -15.53 -17.28 5.90
N ASP A 151 -16.73 -17.58 5.46
CA ASP A 151 -16.97 -18.49 4.32
C ASP A 151 -16.59 -17.85 2.98
N PHE A 152 -16.62 -16.52 2.93
CA PHE A 152 -16.33 -15.74 1.74
C PHE A 152 -15.95 -14.31 2.13
N LEU A 153 -15.02 -13.72 1.38
CA LEU A 153 -14.62 -12.32 1.49
C LEU A 153 -14.67 -11.65 0.12
N ARG A 154 -15.27 -10.48 0.05
CA ARG A 154 -15.26 -9.60 -1.13
C ARG A 154 -14.80 -8.21 -0.73
N ARG A 155 -13.61 -7.85 -1.20
CA ARG A 155 -13.07 -6.50 -1.07
C ARG A 155 -13.85 -5.53 -1.94
N CYS A 156 -14.04 -4.33 -1.42
CA CYS A 156 -14.72 -3.25 -2.09
C CYS A 156 -13.69 -2.26 -2.63
N TYR A 157 -13.55 -2.20 -3.95
CA TYR A 157 -12.69 -1.24 -4.62
C TYR A 157 -13.51 0.01 -4.94
N THR A 158 -13.85 0.80 -3.94
CA THR A 158 -14.31 2.17 -4.18
C THR A 158 -13.08 3.06 -4.26
N TYR A 159 -13.05 3.97 -5.24
CA TYR A 159 -11.98 4.96 -5.40
C TYR A 159 -12.09 6.00 -4.27
N VAL A 160 -11.76 5.60 -3.05
CA VAL A 160 -11.64 6.53 -1.94
C VAL A 160 -10.16 6.75 -1.72
N ASP A 161 -9.64 7.66 -2.53
CA ASP A 161 -8.25 8.11 -2.55
C ASP A 161 -7.87 8.93 -1.29
N ASP A 162 -8.75 9.01 -0.29
CA ASP A 162 -8.56 9.73 0.97
C ASP A 162 -7.93 8.89 2.10
N LEU A 163 -7.47 7.67 1.75
CA LEU A 163 -6.85 6.69 2.64
C LEU A 163 -7.79 6.14 3.74
N CYS A 164 -9.11 6.33 3.64
CA CYS A 164 -10.04 5.75 4.60
C CYS A 164 -10.11 4.22 4.49
N LEU A 165 -10.25 3.56 5.65
CA LEU A 165 -10.41 2.11 5.71
C LEU A 165 -11.84 1.74 5.27
N MET A 166 -11.97 1.12 4.11
CA MET A 166 -13.27 0.70 3.58
C MET A 166 -13.69 -0.67 4.15
N PRO A 167 -14.95 -0.85 4.58
CA PRO A 167 -15.46 -2.16 4.96
C PRO A 167 -15.39 -3.18 3.83
N ILE A 168 -15.17 -4.44 4.23
CA ILE A 168 -15.17 -5.63 3.37
C ILE A 168 -16.50 -6.34 3.55
N ILE A 169 -17.07 -6.81 2.43
CA ILE A 169 -18.24 -7.70 2.48
C ILE A 169 -17.75 -9.09 2.86
N ALA A 170 -18.28 -9.63 3.94
CA ALA A 170 -17.94 -10.96 4.43
C ALA A 170 -19.19 -11.83 4.50
N GLN A 171 -19.02 -13.13 4.28
CA GLN A 171 -20.06 -14.13 4.56
C GLN A 171 -19.66 -14.97 5.76
N LYS A 172 -20.61 -15.22 6.64
CA LYS A 172 -20.47 -16.12 7.77
C LYS A 172 -21.78 -16.87 7.99
N ASP A 173 -21.71 -18.19 8.06
CA ASP A 173 -22.85 -19.08 8.31
C ASP A 173 -24.00 -18.84 7.32
N GLY A 174 -23.64 -18.59 6.05
CA GLY A 174 -24.58 -18.36 4.96
C GLY A 174 -25.18 -16.95 4.89
N LYS A 175 -24.89 -16.05 5.83
CA LYS A 175 -25.34 -14.65 5.82
C LYS A 175 -24.21 -13.68 5.57
N MET A 176 -24.52 -12.55 4.95
CA MET A 176 -23.56 -11.49 4.67
C MET A 176 -23.59 -10.39 5.74
N GLY A 177 -22.43 -9.79 5.98
CA GLY A 177 -22.21 -8.64 6.85
C GLY A 177 -21.04 -7.78 6.34
N LEU A 178 -20.74 -6.69 7.05
CA LEU A 178 -19.61 -5.81 6.77
C LEU A 178 -18.62 -5.83 7.92
N ILE A 179 -17.33 -5.92 7.59
CA ILE A 179 -16.23 -5.91 8.57
C ILE A 179 -15.15 -4.91 8.17
N LEU A 180 -14.38 -4.40 9.13
CA LEU A 180 -13.18 -3.62 8.85
C LEU A 180 -11.94 -4.54 8.76
N PRO A 181 -11.04 -4.31 7.78
CA PRO A 181 -9.72 -4.92 7.76
C PRO A 181 -8.75 -4.18 8.68
N ASP A 182 -9.10 -4.09 9.97
CA ASP A 182 -8.36 -3.33 10.99
C ASP A 182 -7.53 -4.22 11.94
N GLY A 183 -7.54 -5.54 11.71
CA GLY A 183 -6.89 -6.54 12.57
C GLY A 183 -7.69 -6.93 13.81
N ASN A 184 -8.87 -6.33 14.05
CA ASN A 184 -9.71 -6.59 15.22
C ASN A 184 -11.01 -7.34 14.87
N ASP A 185 -11.21 -7.68 13.60
CA ASP A 185 -12.46 -8.23 13.08
C ASP A 185 -13.70 -7.36 13.41
N THR A 186 -13.53 -6.04 13.40
CA THR A 186 -14.60 -5.11 13.74
C THR A 186 -15.79 -5.28 12.80
N VAL A 187 -16.95 -5.64 13.34
CA VAL A 187 -18.20 -5.78 12.58
C VAL A 187 -18.89 -4.42 12.48
N VAL A 188 -19.09 -3.95 11.26
CA VAL A 188 -19.76 -2.67 10.95
C VAL A 188 -21.23 -2.89 10.58
N ALA A 189 -21.56 -4.06 10.03
CA ALA A 189 -22.93 -4.49 9.82
C ALA A 189 -23.05 -6.00 10.10
N ASP A 190 -24.06 -6.37 10.88
CA ASP A 190 -24.26 -7.74 11.34
C ASP A 190 -24.45 -8.75 10.19
N PHE A 191 -24.11 -10.01 10.47
CA PHE A 191 -24.28 -11.13 9.53
C PHE A 191 -25.74 -11.60 9.47
N VAL A 192 -26.63 -10.75 8.97
CA VAL A 192 -28.09 -11.01 8.91
C VAL A 192 -28.68 -10.86 7.52
N TYR A 193 -27.86 -10.42 6.56
CA TYR A 193 -28.31 -10.11 5.21
C TYR A 193 -28.16 -11.31 4.28
N ASP A 194 -29.08 -11.45 3.33
CA ASP A 194 -29.00 -12.47 2.29
C ASP A 194 -28.00 -12.11 1.21
N ASP A 195 -27.77 -10.81 1.01
CA ASP A 195 -26.84 -10.26 0.02
C ASP A 195 -26.44 -8.83 0.38
N ILE A 196 -25.24 -8.42 -0.01
CA ILE A 196 -24.76 -7.03 0.07
C ILE A 196 -24.06 -6.65 -1.25
N CYS A 197 -24.50 -5.54 -1.84
CA CYS A 197 -23.97 -5.00 -3.08
C CYS A 197 -23.36 -3.60 -2.87
N LEU A 198 -22.39 -3.27 -3.72
CA LEU A 198 -21.77 -1.95 -3.79
C LEU A 198 -22.60 -0.99 -4.65
N ARG A 199 -22.59 0.29 -4.27
CA ARG A 199 -23.18 1.42 -4.99
C ARG A 199 -22.11 2.43 -5.37
N ASP A 200 -22.40 3.23 -6.39
CA ASP A 200 -21.50 4.30 -6.88
C ASP A 200 -21.61 5.59 -6.06
N GLU A 201 -22.62 5.70 -5.19
CA GLU A 201 -22.88 6.88 -4.34
C GLU A 201 -23.15 6.47 -2.90
N TYR A 202 -22.84 7.37 -1.97
CA TYR A 202 -23.11 7.17 -0.55
C TYR A 202 -24.63 7.06 -0.27
N PRO A 203 -25.10 6.19 0.64
CA PRO A 203 -24.34 5.11 1.30
C PRO A 203 -23.89 4.02 0.32
N TYR A 204 -22.61 3.66 0.36
CA TYR A 204 -21.96 2.81 -0.66
C TYR A 204 -22.40 1.35 -0.65
N PHE A 205 -23.19 0.93 0.33
CA PHE A 205 -23.61 -0.45 0.50
C PHE A 205 -25.14 -0.56 0.54
N GLU A 206 -25.70 -1.43 -0.29
CA GLU A 206 -27.11 -1.85 -0.25
C GLU A 206 -27.17 -3.32 0.15
N ALA A 207 -27.87 -3.60 1.24
CA ALA A 207 -28.12 -4.94 1.72
C ALA A 207 -29.55 -5.41 1.40
N ARG A 208 -29.70 -6.71 1.21
CA ARG A 208 -31.00 -7.36 1.04
C ARG A 208 -31.28 -8.30 2.21
N GLN A 209 -32.47 -8.17 2.78
CA GLN A 209 -32.98 -9.07 3.81
C GLN A 209 -34.40 -9.49 3.44
N GLY A 210 -34.56 -10.72 2.96
CA GLY A 210 -35.77 -11.20 2.31
C GLY A 210 -36.10 -10.35 1.09
N LYS A 211 -37.28 -9.70 1.14
CA LYS A 211 -37.76 -8.77 0.10
C LYS A 211 -37.37 -7.30 0.34
N LYS A 212 -36.77 -6.99 1.50
CA LYS A 212 -36.41 -5.62 1.87
C LYS A 212 -35.01 -5.28 1.35
N LYS A 213 -34.87 -4.07 0.83
CA LYS A 213 -33.60 -3.42 0.52
C LYS A 213 -33.29 -2.38 1.60
N ILE A 214 -32.05 -2.35 2.07
CA ILE A 214 -31.60 -1.51 3.18
C ILE A 214 -30.29 -0.85 2.78
N LEU A 215 -30.19 0.47 2.91
CA LEU A 215 -28.93 1.18 2.74
C LEU A 215 -28.14 1.13 4.04
N LEU A 216 -26.87 0.73 3.97
CA LEU A 216 -26.00 0.63 5.14
C LEU A 216 -25.11 1.87 5.21
N GLU A 217 -25.28 2.65 6.28
CA GLU A 217 -24.39 3.76 6.60
C GLU A 217 -23.15 3.22 7.34
N THR A 218 -22.00 3.28 6.67
CA THR A 218 -20.71 2.94 7.26
C THR A 218 -20.05 4.24 7.69
N LYS A 219 -20.06 4.52 9.00
CA LYS A 219 -19.35 5.66 9.59
C LYS A 219 -17.87 5.37 9.77
#